data_AF-A0A7J8PS12-F1
#
_entry.id   AF-A0A7J8PS12-F1
#
_cell.length_a   1.000
_cell.length_b   1.000
_cell.length_c   1.000
_cell.angle_alpha   90.00
_cell.angle_beta   90.00
_cell.angle_gamma   90.00
#
_symmetry.space_group_name_H-M   'P 1'
#
loop_
_entity.id
_entity.type
_entity.pdbx_description
1 polymer ?
#
loop_
_entity_poly.entity_id
_entity_poly.type
_entity_poly.pdbx_seq_one_letter_code
_entity_poly.pdbx_strand_id
1 'polypeptide(L)'
;VALSNEETWKNRNKPCAIYSKDVFPDKLTKENGKTEKGSTTEDVSAMASLGLKNPQDVWSLAENSRVFYESLRLFFSKRQKEIGNLTFDKDDQLAVEFVTAAANIRASSFGIPLHSLFEAKGIAGNIVHAVATTNAIIAGLIVIEAIKVLKKDSNNYRMTYCLEHPSKKLLLMPVEPYEPNKSCYVCSETPLSLEVNTHHSKLRDFVEKIVKAKLGMNFPVIMSGASIIYEVGEDLEEDMVAIYAANLEKALSELPSPVISGTVLTVEDLQQEFSCRINIKHREEFDEEKEPDGMLLSGRVEAPVDKNSNKPIGNGESTSSALSTEEIQEGERDVEIQETSESAENVTGKKRKLSEVSKGSIPDHSGLPDESSRNQNQLEKLDVDDEDDELIISNDWESLTKKKRL
;
A
#
# COMPACT_ATOMS: atom_id res chain seq x y z
N VAL A 1 -19.25 -23.16 -10.75
CA VAL A 1 -19.68 -21.75 -10.53
C VAL A 1 -18.61 -20.75 -10.99
N ALA A 2 -17.34 -20.85 -10.54
CA ALA A 2 -16.29 -19.92 -11.05
C ALA A 2 -15.96 -20.14 -12.55
N LEU A 3 -15.84 -21.39 -12.99
CA LEU A 3 -15.54 -21.75 -14.39
C LEU A 3 -16.71 -21.50 -15.36
N SER A 4 -17.92 -21.35 -14.85
CA SER A 4 -19.14 -21.16 -15.67
C SER A 4 -19.39 -19.69 -16.04
N ASN A 5 -18.67 -18.74 -15.43
CA ASN A 5 -18.72 -17.34 -15.84
C ASN A 5 -17.76 -17.11 -17.01
N GLU A 6 -18.22 -17.37 -18.22
CA GLU A 6 -17.40 -17.29 -19.44
C GLU A 6 -16.84 -15.89 -19.69
N GLU A 7 -17.57 -14.84 -19.30
CA GLU A 7 -17.17 -13.45 -19.50
C GLU A 7 -15.89 -13.09 -18.74
N THR A 8 -15.73 -13.62 -17.53
CA THR A 8 -14.52 -13.42 -16.71
C THR A 8 -13.25 -13.93 -17.39
N TRP A 9 -13.38 -14.93 -18.26
CA TRP A 9 -12.25 -15.65 -18.86
C TRP A 9 -11.99 -15.30 -20.32
N LYS A 10 -12.67 -14.30 -20.89
CA LYS A 10 -12.43 -13.86 -22.28
C LYS A 10 -10.99 -13.39 -22.49
N ASN A 11 -10.46 -12.62 -21.54
CA ASN A 11 -9.14 -11.99 -21.62
C ASN A 11 -8.18 -12.51 -20.53
N ARG A 12 -8.51 -13.64 -19.88
CA ARG A 12 -7.77 -14.20 -18.75
C ARG A 12 -7.69 -15.71 -18.85
N ASN A 13 -6.58 -16.28 -18.39
CA ASN A 13 -6.44 -17.73 -18.29
C ASN A 13 -7.47 -18.30 -17.30
N LYS A 14 -8.12 -19.39 -17.69
CA LYS A 14 -9.05 -20.12 -16.83
C LYS A 14 -8.28 -20.85 -15.72
N PRO A 15 -8.79 -20.89 -14.48
CA PRO A 15 -8.15 -21.65 -13.41
C PRO A 15 -8.19 -23.16 -13.69
N CYS A 16 -7.10 -23.85 -13.40
CA CYS A 16 -6.98 -25.29 -13.47
C CYS A 16 -7.38 -25.93 -12.13
N ALA A 17 -8.29 -26.90 -12.17
CA ALA A 17 -8.69 -27.62 -10.96
C ALA A 17 -7.57 -28.55 -10.48
N ILE A 18 -7.29 -28.53 -9.18
CA ILE A 18 -6.28 -29.39 -8.55
C ILE A 18 -7.01 -30.50 -7.79
N TYR A 19 -6.73 -31.76 -8.13
CA TYR A 19 -7.32 -32.92 -7.44
C TYR A 19 -6.30 -33.59 -6.53
N SER A 20 -6.72 -34.03 -5.33
CA SER A 20 -5.82 -34.65 -4.35
C SER A 20 -5.04 -35.85 -4.90
N LYS A 21 -5.65 -36.64 -5.80
CA LYS A 21 -5.01 -37.79 -6.46
C LYS A 21 -3.83 -37.40 -7.37
N ASP A 22 -3.82 -36.17 -7.88
CA ASP A 22 -2.80 -35.69 -8.81
C ASP A 22 -1.60 -35.11 -8.04
N VAL A 23 -1.77 -34.90 -6.72
CA VAL A 23 -0.77 -34.24 -5.85
C VAL A 23 -0.13 -35.22 -4.86
N PHE A 24 -0.89 -36.20 -4.37
CA PHE A 24 -0.36 -37.24 -3.47
C PHE A 24 -0.16 -38.57 -4.21
N PRO A 25 1.02 -39.22 -4.09
CA PRO A 25 1.19 -40.57 -4.60
C PRO A 25 0.28 -41.56 -3.86
N ASP A 26 -0.28 -42.55 -4.57
CA ASP A 26 -1.27 -43.56 -4.12
C ASP A 26 -0.93 -44.29 -2.80
N LYS A 27 0.33 -44.25 -2.35
CA LYS A 27 0.79 -44.90 -1.12
C LYS A 27 0.44 -44.12 0.16
N LEU A 28 0.28 -42.80 0.11
CA LEU A 28 -0.01 -41.97 1.30
C LEU A 28 -1.49 -41.98 1.70
N THR A 29 -2.38 -42.35 0.79
CA THR A 29 -3.84 -42.35 1.03
C THR A 29 -4.31 -43.46 1.99
N LYS A 30 -3.41 -44.37 2.41
CA LYS A 30 -3.72 -45.57 3.22
C LYS A 30 -3.32 -45.47 4.70
N GLU A 31 -2.67 -44.40 5.15
CA GLU A 31 -2.17 -44.26 6.54
C GLU A 31 -2.96 -43.29 7.44
N ASN A 32 -4.21 -42.97 7.10
CA ASN A 32 -5.08 -42.21 7.99
C ASN A 32 -5.51 -43.07 9.19
N GLY A 33 -4.85 -42.92 10.36
CA GLY A 33 -5.39 -43.50 11.60
C GLY A 33 -4.50 -43.64 12.83
N LYS A 34 -3.28 -43.11 12.90
CA LYS A 34 -2.48 -43.18 14.14
C LYS A 34 -2.41 -41.82 14.84
N THR A 35 -3.22 -41.68 15.88
CA THR A 35 -3.23 -40.55 16.80
C THR A 35 -2.13 -40.75 17.86
N GLU A 36 -1.02 -40.01 17.77
CA GLU A 36 -0.05 -39.94 18.86
C GLU A 36 -0.50 -38.96 19.95
N LYS A 37 -0.44 -39.41 21.21
CA LYS A 37 -0.88 -38.66 22.39
C LYS A 37 0.04 -37.48 22.69
N GLY A 38 -0.56 -36.38 23.13
CA GLY A 38 0.08 -35.07 23.20
C GLY A 38 1.04 -34.83 24.37
N SER A 39 1.98 -33.92 24.10
CA SER A 39 2.69 -33.08 25.07
C SER A 39 2.33 -31.62 24.80
N THR A 40 2.40 -30.81 25.86
CA THR A 40 1.91 -29.44 26.03
C THR A 40 2.80 -28.36 25.40
N THR A 41 2.15 -27.34 24.82
CA THR A 41 2.59 -25.93 24.65
C THR A 41 4.04 -25.69 24.26
N GLU A 42 4.38 -26.00 23.01
CA GLU A 42 5.50 -25.40 22.27
C GLU A 42 5.01 -25.12 20.85
N ASP A 43 5.55 -24.09 20.20
CA ASP A 43 5.13 -23.57 18.90
C ASP A 43 4.97 -24.69 17.86
N VAL A 44 3.71 -25.02 17.58
CA VAL A 44 3.36 -26.15 16.73
C VAL A 44 3.59 -25.73 15.28
N SER A 45 4.46 -26.44 14.56
CA SER A 45 4.79 -26.17 13.16
C SER A 45 4.57 -27.41 12.29
N ALA A 46 3.75 -27.26 11.25
CA ALA A 46 3.56 -28.24 10.18
C ALA A 46 4.81 -28.36 9.30
N MET A 47 5.50 -27.24 9.03
CA MET A 47 6.79 -27.24 8.31
C MET A 47 7.80 -28.17 9.02
N ALA A 48 8.00 -27.95 10.33
CA ALA A 48 8.91 -28.73 11.14
C ALA A 48 8.48 -30.20 11.24
N SER A 49 7.17 -30.47 11.43
CA SER A 49 6.62 -31.82 11.48
C SER A 49 6.83 -32.63 10.19
N LEU A 50 6.93 -31.94 9.04
CA LEU A 50 7.17 -32.56 7.74
C LEU A 50 8.64 -32.61 7.33
N GLY A 51 9.55 -32.11 8.20
CA GLY A 51 10.99 -32.10 7.94
C GLY A 51 11.45 -31.02 6.95
N LEU A 52 10.59 -30.05 6.64
CA LEU A 52 10.94 -28.86 5.87
C LEU A 52 11.68 -27.90 6.81
N LYS A 53 12.77 -27.28 6.35
CA LYS A 53 13.70 -26.56 7.25
C LYS A 53 13.87 -25.08 6.93
N ASN A 54 13.88 -24.72 5.65
CA ASN A 54 14.16 -23.35 5.24
C ASN A 54 12.85 -22.61 4.87
N PRO A 55 12.49 -21.52 5.58
CA PRO A 55 11.29 -20.73 5.27
C PRO A 55 11.41 -19.88 4.01
N GLN A 56 12.61 -19.73 3.45
CA GLN A 56 12.83 -19.03 2.19
C GLN A 56 12.68 -19.95 0.97
N ASP A 57 12.66 -21.27 1.18
CA ASP A 57 12.43 -22.21 0.08
C ASP A 57 10.97 -22.09 -0.40
N VAL A 58 10.79 -22.05 -1.71
CA VAL A 58 9.47 -22.11 -2.33
C VAL A 58 9.02 -23.57 -2.39
N TRP A 59 8.00 -23.91 -1.62
CA TRP A 59 7.43 -25.25 -1.60
C TRP A 59 6.76 -25.60 -2.93
N SER A 60 6.95 -26.85 -3.38
CA SER A 60 6.19 -27.42 -4.49
C SER A 60 4.70 -27.56 -4.17
N LEU A 61 3.86 -27.78 -5.19
CA LEU A 61 2.42 -28.01 -4.99
C LEU A 61 2.14 -29.20 -4.05
N ALA A 62 2.97 -30.25 -4.13
CA ALA A 62 2.87 -31.42 -3.27
C ALA A 62 3.22 -31.10 -1.81
N GLU A 63 4.28 -30.33 -1.58
CA GLU A 63 4.68 -29.89 -0.24
C GLU A 63 3.66 -28.94 0.38
N ASN A 64 3.19 -27.93 -0.38
CA ASN A 64 2.11 -27.04 0.07
C ASN A 64 0.87 -27.86 0.47
N SER A 65 0.50 -28.86 -0.33
CA SER A 65 -0.66 -29.70 0.00
C SER A 65 -0.44 -30.51 1.27
N ARG A 66 0.76 -31.06 1.51
CA ARG A 66 1.09 -31.74 2.77
C ARG A 66 1.03 -30.79 3.96
N VAL A 67 1.64 -29.60 3.84
CA VAL A 67 1.60 -28.57 4.89
C VAL A 67 0.16 -28.18 5.19
N PHE A 68 -0.68 -27.96 4.19
CA PHE A 68 -2.09 -27.61 4.40
C PHE A 68 -2.84 -28.64 5.25
N TYR A 69 -2.75 -29.93 4.91
CA TYR A 69 -3.40 -31.00 5.69
C TYR A 69 -2.77 -31.17 7.08
N GLU A 70 -1.45 -31.06 7.18
CA GLU A 70 -0.75 -31.19 8.45
C GLU A 70 -1.09 -30.04 9.40
N SER A 71 -1.14 -28.80 8.91
CA SER A 71 -1.60 -27.64 9.67
C SER A 71 -3.02 -27.85 10.19
N LEU A 72 -3.95 -28.33 9.34
CA LEU A 72 -5.31 -28.69 9.77
C LEU A 72 -5.30 -29.76 10.87
N ARG A 73 -4.54 -30.84 10.68
CA ARG A 73 -4.41 -31.92 11.68
C ARG A 73 -3.90 -31.37 13.01
N LEU A 74 -2.91 -30.49 12.99
CA LEU A 74 -2.32 -29.86 14.17
C LEU A 74 -3.30 -28.91 14.86
N PHE A 75 -4.07 -28.11 14.11
CA PHE A 75 -5.16 -27.31 14.68
C PHE A 75 -6.17 -28.19 15.43
N PHE A 76 -6.66 -29.26 14.81
CA PHE A 76 -7.63 -30.16 15.45
C PHE A 76 -7.06 -30.97 16.61
N SER A 77 -5.78 -31.36 16.54
CA SER A 77 -5.18 -32.25 17.55
C SER A 77 -4.55 -31.51 18.72
N LYS A 78 -4.05 -30.28 18.50
CA LYS A 78 -3.25 -29.53 19.48
C LYS A 78 -3.89 -28.21 19.90
N ARG A 79 -4.66 -27.56 19.00
CA ARG A 79 -5.27 -26.24 19.21
C ARG A 79 -6.80 -26.26 19.09
N GLN A 80 -7.42 -27.39 19.43
CA GLN A 80 -8.86 -27.61 19.25
C GLN A 80 -9.74 -26.54 19.92
N LYS A 81 -9.30 -26.02 21.07
CA LYS A 81 -10.04 -25.00 21.84
C LYS A 81 -10.11 -23.64 21.14
N GLU A 82 -9.23 -23.38 20.19
CA GLU A 82 -9.13 -22.10 19.49
C GLU A 82 -10.00 -22.08 18.24
N ILE A 83 -10.35 -23.25 17.70
CA ILE A 83 -11.15 -23.39 16.48
C ILE A 83 -12.49 -22.65 16.64
N GLY A 84 -12.79 -21.75 15.70
CA GLY A 84 -13.97 -20.87 15.72
C GLY A 84 -13.72 -19.49 16.32
N ASN A 85 -12.62 -19.30 17.06
CA ASN A 85 -12.25 -18.03 17.70
C ASN A 85 -10.82 -17.57 17.33
N LEU A 86 -10.19 -18.21 16.34
CA LEU A 86 -8.85 -17.85 15.87
C LEU A 86 -8.87 -16.47 15.19
N THR A 87 -7.99 -15.59 15.65
CA THR A 87 -7.62 -14.36 14.94
C THR A 87 -6.25 -14.60 14.30
N PHE A 88 -6.09 -14.22 13.03
CA PHE A 88 -4.80 -14.37 12.36
C PHE A 88 -3.74 -13.49 13.04
N ASP A 89 -2.60 -14.10 13.34
CA ASP A 89 -1.39 -13.44 13.83
C ASP A 89 -0.22 -13.84 12.93
N LYS A 90 0.58 -12.87 12.48
CA LYS A 90 1.76 -13.13 11.64
C LYS A 90 2.88 -13.82 12.42
N ASP A 91 2.85 -13.77 13.75
CA ASP A 91 3.82 -14.43 14.61
C ASP A 91 3.34 -15.82 15.07
N ASP A 92 2.10 -16.21 14.72
CA ASP A 92 1.62 -17.58 14.84
C ASP A 92 2.09 -18.43 13.65
N GLN A 93 3.16 -19.19 13.90
CA GLN A 93 3.80 -20.04 12.90
C GLN A 93 2.82 -21.00 12.20
N LEU A 94 1.92 -21.65 12.94
CA LEU A 94 0.98 -22.62 12.37
C LEU A 94 -0.05 -21.93 11.46
N ALA A 95 -0.52 -20.75 11.87
CA ALA A 95 -1.47 -19.95 11.08
C ALA A 95 -0.84 -19.46 9.77
N VAL A 96 0.40 -18.97 9.83
CA VAL A 96 1.12 -18.50 8.63
C VAL A 96 1.42 -19.66 7.67
N GLU A 97 1.81 -20.83 8.18
CA GLU A 97 2.00 -22.03 7.36
C GLU A 97 0.71 -22.47 6.67
N PHE A 98 -0.41 -22.46 7.39
CA PHE A 98 -1.73 -22.76 6.83
C PHE A 98 -2.11 -21.79 5.71
N VAL A 99 -1.99 -20.48 5.96
CA VAL A 99 -2.31 -19.43 4.98
C VAL A 99 -1.41 -19.54 3.75
N THR A 100 -0.11 -19.74 3.94
CA THR A 100 0.87 -19.85 2.83
C THR A 100 0.55 -21.05 1.95
N ALA A 101 0.33 -22.22 2.56
CA ALA A 101 -0.01 -23.44 1.84
C ALA A 101 -1.31 -23.27 1.04
N ALA A 102 -2.36 -22.73 1.67
CA ALA A 102 -3.65 -22.47 1.02
C ALA A 102 -3.52 -21.47 -0.13
N ALA A 103 -2.78 -20.38 0.07
CA ALA A 103 -2.54 -19.34 -0.93
C ALA A 103 -1.76 -19.88 -2.13
N ASN A 104 -0.71 -20.67 -1.91
CA ASN A 104 0.09 -21.28 -2.97
C ASN A 104 -0.70 -22.34 -3.77
N ILE A 105 -1.53 -23.16 -3.12
CA ILE A 105 -2.42 -24.09 -3.83
C ILE A 105 -3.38 -23.30 -4.75
N ARG A 106 -3.93 -22.18 -4.24
CA ARG A 106 -4.74 -21.28 -5.06
C ARG A 106 -3.92 -20.66 -6.20
N ALA A 107 -2.73 -20.14 -5.93
CA ALA A 107 -1.85 -19.53 -6.94
C ALA A 107 -1.56 -20.49 -8.09
N SER A 108 -1.23 -21.75 -7.77
CA SER A 108 -1.02 -22.82 -8.76
C SER A 108 -2.24 -23.03 -9.66
N SER A 109 -3.46 -22.99 -9.09
CA SER A 109 -4.70 -23.10 -9.86
C SER A 109 -4.84 -21.98 -10.90
N PHE A 110 -4.35 -20.78 -10.61
CA PHE A 110 -4.42 -19.62 -11.51
C PHE A 110 -3.15 -19.41 -12.35
N GLY A 111 -2.16 -20.31 -12.29
CA GLY A 111 -0.87 -20.15 -12.98
C GLY A 111 -0.02 -18.98 -12.45
N ILE A 112 -0.23 -18.60 -11.19
CA ILE A 112 0.52 -17.55 -10.49
C ILE A 112 1.75 -18.19 -9.82
N PRO A 113 2.93 -17.55 -9.87
CA PRO A 113 4.11 -18.02 -9.14
C PRO A 113 3.84 -18.25 -7.65
N LEU A 114 4.46 -19.29 -7.09
CA LEU A 114 4.35 -19.61 -5.68
C LEU A 114 5.29 -18.74 -4.85
N HIS A 115 4.91 -18.45 -3.62
CA HIS A 115 5.72 -17.70 -2.68
C HIS A 115 6.30 -18.58 -1.58
N SER A 116 7.46 -18.20 -1.07
CA SER A 116 8.04 -18.81 0.13
C SER A 116 7.21 -18.46 1.38
N LEU A 117 7.42 -19.20 2.48
CA LEU A 117 6.78 -18.87 3.76
C LEU A 117 7.18 -17.47 4.24
N PHE A 118 8.43 -17.08 4.03
CA PHE A 118 8.95 -15.77 4.39
C PHE A 118 8.23 -14.63 3.65
N GLU A 119 8.10 -14.75 2.33
CA GLU A 119 7.39 -13.76 1.51
C GLU A 119 5.90 -13.69 1.87
N ALA A 120 5.25 -14.84 2.01
CA ALA A 120 3.84 -14.91 2.36
C ALA A 120 3.54 -14.30 3.74
N LYS A 121 4.42 -14.50 4.73
CA LYS A 121 4.34 -13.84 6.05
C LYS A 121 4.37 -12.31 5.90
N GLY A 122 5.27 -11.79 5.07
CA GLY A 122 5.39 -10.35 4.79
C GLY A 122 4.14 -9.78 4.13
N ILE A 123 3.57 -10.48 3.15
CA ILE A 123 2.34 -10.06 2.45
C ILE A 123 1.15 -10.11 3.41
N ALA A 124 0.93 -11.25 4.07
CA ALA A 124 -0.23 -11.47 4.94
C ALA A 124 -0.26 -10.52 6.14
N GLY A 125 0.91 -10.23 6.73
CA GLY A 125 1.04 -9.31 7.86
C GLY A 125 0.73 -7.84 7.52
N ASN A 126 0.70 -7.48 6.23
CA ASN A 126 0.50 -6.12 5.75
C ASN A 126 -0.87 -5.92 5.04
N ILE A 127 -1.79 -6.91 5.12
CA ILE A 127 -3.12 -6.78 4.52
C ILE A 127 -3.95 -5.76 5.30
N VAL A 128 -4.37 -4.69 4.62
CA VAL A 128 -5.35 -3.72 5.13
C VAL A 128 -6.72 -4.07 4.59
N HIS A 129 -7.70 -4.18 5.49
CA HIS A 129 -9.08 -4.47 5.10
C HIS A 129 -9.67 -3.30 4.30
N ALA A 130 -10.22 -3.61 3.13
CA ALA A 130 -10.96 -2.62 2.33
C ALA A 130 -12.41 -2.52 2.81
N VAL A 131 -12.90 -1.28 2.99
CA VAL A 131 -14.29 -1.00 3.32
C VAL A 131 -14.91 -0.20 2.18
N ALA A 132 -16.04 -0.68 1.65
CA ALA A 132 -16.68 -0.07 0.49
C ALA A 132 -17.07 1.41 0.71
N THR A 133 -17.47 1.77 1.93
CA THR A 133 -17.83 3.16 2.28
C THR A 133 -16.63 4.10 2.21
N THR A 134 -15.43 3.67 2.60
CA THR A 134 -14.20 4.46 2.47
C THR A 134 -13.93 4.78 1.00
N ASN A 135 -14.06 3.79 0.10
CA ASN A 135 -13.90 4.00 -1.34
C ASN A 135 -14.91 5.01 -1.89
N ALA A 136 -16.17 4.93 -1.46
CA ALA A 136 -17.21 5.88 -1.87
C ALA A 136 -16.91 7.32 -1.41
N ILE A 137 -16.44 7.50 -0.16
CA ILE A 137 -16.04 8.81 0.37
C ILE A 137 -14.86 9.38 -0.43
N ILE A 138 -13.81 8.59 -0.64
CA ILE A 138 -12.62 9.03 -1.39
C ILE A 138 -12.97 9.35 -2.85
N ALA A 139 -13.82 8.55 -3.51
CA ALA A 139 -14.30 8.82 -4.86
C ALA A 139 -15.05 10.15 -4.96
N GLY A 140 -15.91 10.46 -3.98
CA GLY A 140 -16.58 11.76 -3.90
C GLY A 140 -15.59 12.92 -3.76
N LEU A 141 -14.57 12.77 -2.92
CA LEU A 141 -13.51 13.78 -2.75
C LEU A 141 -12.70 13.99 -4.03
N ILE A 142 -12.37 12.93 -4.77
CA ILE A 142 -11.68 13.01 -6.06
C ILE A 142 -12.47 13.89 -7.04
N VAL A 143 -13.79 13.66 -7.16
CA VAL A 143 -14.64 14.45 -8.06
C VAL A 143 -14.71 15.91 -7.62
N ILE A 144 -14.78 16.19 -6.31
CA ILE A 144 -14.78 17.55 -5.77
C ILE A 144 -13.46 18.28 -6.15
N GLU A 145 -12.30 17.66 -5.98
CA GLU A 145 -11.02 18.26 -6.38
C GLU A 145 -10.93 18.42 -7.90
N ALA A 146 -11.41 17.44 -8.69
CA ALA A 146 -11.44 17.54 -10.15
C ALA A 146 -12.27 18.74 -10.64
N ILE A 147 -13.41 19.04 -10.02
CA ILE A 147 -14.21 20.23 -10.33
C ILE A 147 -13.41 21.52 -10.08
N LYS A 148 -12.62 21.58 -9.00
CA LYS A 148 -11.76 22.74 -8.72
C LYS A 148 -10.67 22.89 -9.77
N VAL A 149 -10.06 21.78 -10.21
CA VAL A 149 -9.06 21.76 -11.28
C VAL A 149 -9.63 22.30 -12.59
N LEU A 150 -10.82 21.84 -12.98
CA LEU A 150 -11.51 22.31 -14.19
C LEU A 150 -11.87 23.80 -14.12
N LYS A 151 -12.19 24.31 -12.93
CA LYS A 151 -12.40 25.74 -12.67
C LYS A 151 -11.12 26.56 -12.56
N LYS A 152 -9.94 25.91 -12.62
CA LYS A 152 -8.62 26.53 -12.38
C LYS A 152 -8.53 27.23 -11.03
N ASP A 153 -9.20 26.69 -10.02
CA ASP A 153 -9.25 27.23 -8.66
C ASP A 153 -8.14 26.64 -7.78
N SER A 154 -6.89 26.90 -8.16
CA SER A 154 -5.71 26.30 -7.54
C SER A 154 -5.53 26.64 -6.06
N ASN A 155 -6.00 27.82 -5.64
CA ASN A 155 -5.88 28.29 -4.26
C ASN A 155 -6.74 27.45 -3.28
N ASN A 156 -7.73 26.74 -3.79
CA ASN A 156 -8.67 25.94 -3.00
C ASN A 156 -8.44 24.43 -3.12
N TYR A 157 -7.35 24.00 -3.76
CA TYR A 157 -6.95 22.59 -3.76
C TYR A 157 -6.62 22.12 -2.35
N ARG A 158 -7.07 20.93 -1.98
CA ARG A 158 -6.79 20.34 -0.67
C ARG A 158 -6.45 18.87 -0.81
N MET A 159 -5.41 18.45 -0.09
CA MET A 159 -5.19 17.04 0.20
C MET A 159 -6.04 16.67 1.42
N THR A 160 -7.04 15.81 1.26
CA THR A 160 -7.98 15.50 2.34
C THR A 160 -7.74 14.10 2.88
N TYR A 161 -7.40 14.00 4.16
CA TYR A 161 -7.28 12.73 4.86
C TYR A 161 -8.62 12.29 5.43
N CYS A 162 -9.04 11.06 5.15
CA CYS A 162 -10.16 10.42 5.84
C CYS A 162 -9.62 9.68 7.06
N LEU A 163 -9.92 10.20 8.26
CA LEU A 163 -9.46 9.63 9.52
C LEU A 163 -10.39 8.51 9.97
N GLU A 164 -9.88 7.55 10.74
CA GLU A 164 -10.71 6.52 11.39
C GLU A 164 -11.49 7.11 12.58
N HIS A 165 -10.86 8.02 13.32
CA HIS A 165 -11.47 8.74 14.43
C HIS A 165 -11.33 10.25 14.23
N PRO A 166 -12.37 11.04 14.59
CA PRO A 166 -12.30 12.48 14.44
C PRO A 166 -11.13 13.08 15.22
N SER A 167 -10.30 13.86 14.53
CA SER A 167 -9.27 14.70 15.15
C SER A 167 -9.68 16.15 15.02
N LYS A 168 -9.57 16.93 16.10
CA LYS A 168 -10.03 18.33 16.13
C LYS A 168 -11.49 18.50 15.63
N LYS A 169 -12.37 17.51 15.92
CA LYS A 169 -13.77 17.43 15.47
C LYS A 169 -13.96 17.25 13.95
N LEU A 170 -12.90 16.92 13.22
CA LEU A 170 -12.94 16.65 11.79
C LEU A 170 -12.63 15.17 11.54
N LEU A 171 -13.50 14.50 10.78
CA LEU A 171 -13.23 13.18 10.24
C LEU A 171 -12.50 13.27 8.89
N LEU A 172 -12.88 14.27 8.09
CA LEU A 172 -12.20 14.65 6.86
C LEU A 172 -11.31 15.85 7.17
N MET A 173 -10.00 15.64 7.12
CA MET A 173 -9.00 16.63 7.48
C MET A 173 -8.33 17.17 6.20
N PRO A 174 -8.79 18.31 5.65
CA PRO A 174 -8.13 18.95 4.53
C PRO A 174 -6.83 19.61 4.99
N VAL A 175 -5.77 19.40 4.21
CA VAL A 175 -4.50 20.12 4.34
C VAL A 175 -4.14 20.76 3.00
N GLU A 176 -3.33 21.80 3.07
CA GLU A 176 -2.77 22.42 1.87
C GLU A 176 -1.79 21.44 1.19
N PRO A 177 -1.82 21.31 -0.15
CA PRO A 177 -0.83 20.51 -0.86
C PRO A 177 0.59 20.99 -0.56
N TYR A 178 1.52 20.04 -0.47
CA TYR A 178 2.93 20.38 -0.29
C TYR A 178 3.53 20.94 -1.57
N GLU A 179 4.45 21.90 -1.42
CA GLU A 179 5.28 22.37 -2.52
C GLU A 179 6.17 21.24 -3.08
N PRO A 180 6.53 21.27 -4.38
CA PRO A 180 7.41 20.28 -4.99
C PRO A 180 8.72 20.14 -4.21
N ASN A 181 9.06 18.90 -3.85
CA ASN A 181 10.30 18.65 -3.13
C ASN A 181 11.51 18.86 -4.06
N LYS A 182 12.38 19.81 -3.70
CA LYS A 182 13.57 20.16 -4.47
C LYS A 182 14.55 19.00 -4.65
N SER A 183 14.58 18.03 -3.74
CA SER A 183 15.44 16.84 -3.86
C SER A 183 14.78 15.65 -4.58
N CYS A 184 13.56 15.81 -5.09
CA CYS A 184 12.88 14.74 -5.83
C CYS A 184 13.53 14.53 -7.21
N TYR A 185 14.12 13.36 -7.43
CA TYR A 185 14.74 12.98 -8.71
C TYR A 185 13.76 12.81 -9.88
N VAL A 186 12.44 12.87 -9.61
CA VAL A 186 11.39 12.76 -10.64
C VAL A 186 10.96 14.14 -11.14
N CYS A 187 10.60 15.04 -10.23
CA CYS A 187 10.07 16.36 -10.58
C CYS A 187 11.10 17.50 -10.47
N SER A 188 12.36 17.20 -10.14
CA SER A 188 13.45 18.17 -10.08
C SER A 188 14.67 17.71 -10.88
N GLU A 189 15.58 18.63 -11.18
CA GLU A 189 16.82 18.35 -11.93
C GLU A 189 17.96 17.77 -11.07
N THR A 190 17.63 17.32 -9.85
CA THR A 190 18.62 16.82 -8.88
C THR A 190 19.22 15.51 -9.38
N PRO A 191 20.55 15.45 -9.61
CA PRO A 191 21.17 14.21 -10.07
C PRO A 191 21.23 13.18 -8.94
N LEU A 192 20.98 11.93 -9.30
CA LEU A 192 21.15 10.76 -8.44
C LEU A 192 22.63 10.40 -8.28
N SER A 193 22.94 9.60 -7.27
CA SER A 193 24.28 9.03 -7.06
C SER A 193 24.18 7.53 -6.92
N LEU A 194 24.93 6.78 -7.72
CA LEU A 194 25.00 5.33 -7.66
C LEU A 194 26.39 4.89 -7.22
N GLU A 195 26.49 4.20 -6.08
CA GLU A 195 27.69 3.48 -5.68
C GLU A 195 27.65 2.06 -6.24
N VAL A 196 28.69 1.66 -6.96
CA VAL A 196 28.77 0.37 -7.67
C VAL A 196 30.23 -0.04 -7.90
N ASN A 197 30.53 -1.34 -7.90
CA ASN A 197 31.83 -1.81 -8.37
C ASN A 197 31.84 -1.84 -9.90
N THR A 198 32.49 -0.85 -10.54
CA THR A 198 32.53 -0.69 -12.00
C THR A 198 33.36 -1.75 -12.74
N HIS A 199 34.18 -2.52 -12.03
CA HIS A 199 35.01 -3.59 -12.61
C HIS A 199 34.28 -4.94 -12.66
N HIS A 200 33.38 -5.18 -11.72
CA HIS A 200 32.66 -6.46 -11.62
C HIS A 200 31.20 -6.37 -12.07
N SER A 201 30.54 -5.24 -11.85
CA SER A 201 29.12 -5.10 -12.16
C SER A 201 28.90 -5.00 -13.65
N LYS A 202 27.94 -5.78 -14.16
CA LYS A 202 27.57 -5.77 -15.57
C LYS A 202 26.55 -4.68 -15.88
N LEU A 203 26.51 -4.25 -17.14
CA LEU A 203 25.48 -3.31 -17.60
C LEU A 203 24.07 -3.88 -17.45
N ARG A 204 23.87 -5.20 -17.65
CA ARG A 204 22.59 -5.88 -17.41
C ARG A 204 22.07 -5.66 -15.99
N ASP A 205 22.92 -5.83 -15.00
CA ASP A 205 22.52 -5.68 -13.59
C ASP A 205 22.11 -4.24 -13.29
N PHE A 206 22.80 -3.25 -13.88
CA PHE A 206 22.42 -1.84 -13.76
C PHE A 206 21.06 -1.56 -14.41
N VAL A 207 20.82 -2.08 -15.63
CA VAL A 207 19.54 -1.93 -16.34
C VAL A 207 18.40 -2.56 -15.53
N GLU A 208 18.55 -3.81 -15.09
CA GLU A 208 17.48 -4.55 -14.44
C GLU A 208 17.23 -4.05 -13.01
N LYS A 209 18.29 -3.95 -12.20
CA LYS A 209 18.18 -3.66 -10.76
C LYS A 209 18.01 -2.18 -10.45
N ILE A 210 18.59 -1.28 -11.24
CA ILE A 210 18.52 0.16 -10.98
C ILE A 210 17.48 0.80 -11.89
N VAL A 211 17.67 0.72 -13.20
CA VAL A 211 16.86 1.48 -14.16
C VAL A 211 15.42 0.97 -14.21
N LYS A 212 15.20 -0.34 -14.34
CA LYS A 212 13.85 -0.91 -14.39
C LYS A 212 13.26 -1.07 -12.98
N ALA A 213 13.96 -1.76 -12.07
CA ALA A 213 13.38 -2.09 -10.77
C ALA A 213 13.30 -0.91 -9.78
N LYS A 214 14.34 -0.06 -9.68
CA LYS A 214 14.35 1.06 -8.71
C LYS A 214 13.79 2.36 -9.27
N LEU A 215 14.05 2.67 -10.55
CA LEU A 215 13.57 3.89 -11.20
C LEU A 215 12.25 3.72 -11.97
N GLY A 216 11.81 2.48 -12.22
CA GLY A 216 10.51 2.21 -12.84
C GLY A 216 10.43 2.53 -14.33
N MET A 217 11.57 2.61 -15.02
CA MET A 217 11.62 2.86 -16.47
C MET A 217 11.28 1.59 -17.26
N ASN A 218 10.49 1.75 -18.32
CA ASN A 218 10.03 0.65 -19.18
C ASN A 218 10.96 0.47 -20.38
N PHE A 219 11.24 1.56 -21.11
CA PHE A 219 12.02 1.60 -22.35
C PHE A 219 13.19 2.56 -22.20
N PRO A 220 14.21 2.20 -21.40
CA PRO A 220 15.30 3.11 -21.10
C PRO A 220 16.30 3.25 -22.25
N VAL A 221 16.70 4.50 -22.50
CA VAL A 221 17.89 4.89 -23.26
C VAL A 221 18.95 5.33 -22.25
N ILE A 222 20.13 4.71 -22.29
CA ILE A 222 21.24 5.03 -21.39
C ILE A 222 22.37 5.65 -22.21
N MET A 223 22.79 6.85 -21.80
CA MET A 223 23.81 7.63 -22.46
C MET A 223 24.97 7.95 -21.52
N SER A 224 26.19 7.87 -22.07
CA SER A 224 27.41 8.38 -21.44
C SER A 224 27.95 9.52 -22.32
N GLY A 225 27.72 10.76 -21.90
CA GLY A 225 27.95 11.93 -22.75
C GLY A 225 27.07 11.90 -24.00
N ALA A 226 27.69 11.92 -25.19
CA ALA A 226 26.99 11.82 -26.47
C ALA A 226 26.80 10.38 -26.99
N SER A 227 27.35 9.38 -26.29
CA SER A 227 27.32 7.98 -26.72
C SER A 227 26.16 7.23 -26.08
N ILE A 228 25.33 6.57 -26.90
CA ILE A 228 24.27 5.67 -26.43
C ILE A 228 24.90 4.30 -26.14
N ILE A 229 24.87 3.88 -24.88
CA ILE A 229 25.44 2.61 -24.45
C ILE A 229 24.40 1.47 -24.41
N TYR A 230 23.11 1.82 -24.31
CA TYR A 230 21.98 0.89 -24.30
C TYR A 230 20.68 1.60 -24.70
N GLU A 231 19.84 0.93 -25.47
CA GLU A 231 18.52 1.40 -25.88
C GLU A 231 17.58 0.20 -26.08
N VAL A 232 16.29 0.41 -25.86
CA VAL A 232 15.22 -0.57 -26.13
C VAL A 232 14.17 0.09 -27.01
N GLY A 233 13.93 -0.46 -28.20
CA GLY A 233 12.91 0.01 -29.12
C GLY A 233 12.61 -1.02 -30.19
N GLU A 234 11.39 -1.04 -30.71
CA GLU A 234 10.98 -1.92 -31.81
C GLU A 234 11.56 -1.49 -33.16
N ASP A 235 11.93 -0.21 -33.28
CA ASP A 235 12.48 0.39 -34.51
C ASP A 235 14.02 0.32 -34.61
N LEU A 236 14.68 -0.41 -33.70
CA LEU A 236 16.13 -0.55 -33.72
C LEU A 236 16.59 -1.50 -34.83
N GLU A 237 17.65 -1.11 -35.54
CA GLU A 237 18.33 -1.96 -36.50
C GLU A 237 18.92 -3.21 -35.81
N GLU A 238 18.87 -4.37 -36.48
CA GLU A 238 19.25 -5.66 -35.88
C GLU A 238 20.71 -5.70 -35.38
N ASP A 239 21.61 -4.99 -36.06
CA ASP A 239 23.02 -4.87 -35.68
C ASP A 239 23.19 -4.02 -34.41
N MET A 240 22.41 -2.95 -34.25
CA MET A 240 22.37 -2.15 -33.03
C MET A 240 21.84 -2.96 -31.85
N VAL A 241 20.77 -3.75 -32.05
CA VAL A 241 20.25 -4.67 -31.04
C VAL A 241 21.32 -5.68 -30.61
N ALA A 242 22.08 -6.24 -31.55
CA ALA A 242 23.16 -7.16 -31.25
C ALA A 242 24.30 -6.48 -30.47
N ILE A 243 24.65 -5.22 -30.79
CA ILE A 243 25.64 -4.43 -30.06
C ILE A 243 25.20 -4.19 -28.61
N TYR A 244 23.95 -3.76 -28.40
CA TYR A 244 23.42 -3.52 -27.06
C TYR A 244 23.33 -4.80 -26.24
N ALA A 245 22.91 -5.91 -26.85
CA ALA A 245 22.92 -7.23 -26.22
C ALA A 245 24.34 -7.66 -25.81
N ALA A 246 25.35 -7.39 -26.64
CA ALA A 246 26.75 -7.67 -26.30
C ALA A 246 27.28 -6.76 -25.18
N ASN A 247 26.81 -5.51 -25.10
CA ASN A 247 27.19 -4.58 -24.04
C ASN A 247 26.61 -4.97 -22.67
N LEU A 248 25.41 -5.58 -22.64
CA LEU A 248 24.78 -6.02 -21.39
C LEU A 248 25.67 -6.95 -20.55
N GLU A 249 26.49 -7.79 -21.20
CA GLU A 249 27.35 -8.76 -20.52
C GLU A 249 28.72 -8.22 -20.10
N LYS A 250 29.09 -7.01 -20.55
CA LYS A 250 30.37 -6.38 -20.20
C LYS A 250 30.29 -5.72 -18.82
N ALA A 251 31.43 -5.67 -18.13
CA ALA A 251 31.56 -4.83 -16.96
C ALA A 251 31.39 -3.35 -17.35
N LEU A 252 30.87 -2.52 -16.45
CA LEU A 252 30.63 -1.09 -16.69
C LEU A 252 31.89 -0.35 -17.22
N SER A 253 33.06 -0.71 -16.69
CA SER A 253 34.35 -0.15 -17.12
C SER A 253 34.86 -0.67 -18.47
N GLU A 254 34.31 -1.75 -19.01
CA GLU A 254 34.70 -2.38 -20.28
C GLU A 254 33.77 -2.01 -21.45
N LEU A 255 32.78 -1.14 -21.20
CA LEU A 255 31.88 -0.64 -22.23
C LEU A 255 32.62 0.20 -23.29
N PRO A 256 32.08 0.31 -24.52
CA PRO A 256 32.69 1.14 -25.57
C PRO A 256 32.94 2.59 -25.13
N SER A 257 32.06 3.13 -24.29
CA SER A 257 32.29 4.32 -23.48
C SER A 257 32.44 3.87 -22.02
N PRO A 258 33.68 3.79 -21.49
CA PRO A 258 33.93 3.27 -20.15
C PRO A 258 33.18 4.05 -19.06
N VAL A 259 32.42 3.33 -18.23
CA VAL A 259 31.74 3.89 -17.08
C VAL A 259 32.59 3.64 -15.84
N ILE A 260 33.16 4.72 -15.29
CA ILE A 260 34.07 4.71 -14.15
C ILE A 260 33.59 5.68 -13.06
N SER A 261 34.31 5.75 -11.94
CA SER A 261 34.01 6.74 -10.90
C SER A 261 34.05 8.17 -11.48
N GLY A 262 33.02 8.96 -11.19
CA GLY A 262 32.84 10.31 -11.72
C GLY A 262 32.13 10.38 -13.07
N THR A 263 31.89 9.26 -13.76
CA THR A 263 31.06 9.24 -14.96
C THR A 263 29.63 9.66 -14.60
N VAL A 264 29.03 10.51 -15.43
CA VAL A 264 27.61 10.87 -15.34
C VAL A 264 26.87 10.17 -16.46
N LEU A 265 25.88 9.36 -16.10
CA LEU A 265 24.97 8.74 -17.04
C LEU A 265 23.68 9.55 -17.13
N THR A 266 23.18 9.75 -18.35
CA THR A 266 21.82 10.21 -18.57
C THR A 266 20.98 8.99 -18.90
N VAL A 267 19.86 8.83 -18.20
CA VAL A 267 18.91 7.74 -18.44
C VAL A 267 17.55 8.35 -18.75
N GLU A 268 16.98 7.97 -19.88
CA GLU A 268 15.73 8.53 -20.38
C GLU A 268 14.74 7.43 -20.73
N ASP A 269 13.47 7.64 -20.45
CA ASP A 269 12.35 6.87 -20.97
C ASP A 269 11.42 7.84 -21.69
N LEU A 270 11.50 7.83 -23.03
CA LEU A 270 10.72 8.74 -23.88
C LEU A 270 9.22 8.47 -23.81
N GLN A 271 8.81 7.22 -23.55
CA GLN A 271 7.40 6.87 -23.44
C GLN A 271 6.79 7.41 -22.14
N GLN A 272 7.59 7.44 -21.07
CA GLN A 272 7.21 8.00 -19.77
C GLN A 272 7.48 9.50 -19.64
N GLU A 273 8.06 10.14 -20.67
CA GLU A 273 8.56 11.52 -20.64
C GLU A 273 9.46 11.80 -19.41
N PHE A 274 10.30 10.83 -19.07
CA PHE A 274 11.13 10.86 -17.86
C PHE A 274 12.61 10.81 -18.19
N SER A 275 13.41 11.73 -17.62
CA SER A 275 14.87 11.77 -17.78
C SER A 275 15.53 12.07 -16.44
N CYS A 276 16.61 11.36 -16.13
CA CYS A 276 17.39 11.61 -14.92
C CYS A 276 18.90 11.44 -15.19
N ARG A 277 19.70 12.08 -14.33
CA ARG A 277 21.16 11.97 -14.36
C ARG A 277 21.65 11.18 -13.16
N ILE A 278 22.55 10.23 -13.38
CA ILE A 278 23.11 9.37 -12.34
C ILE A 278 24.63 9.55 -12.31
N ASN A 279 25.14 10.05 -11.20
CA ASN A 279 26.57 10.15 -10.94
C ASN A 279 27.09 8.80 -10.44
N ILE A 280 28.08 8.23 -11.12
CA ILE A 280 28.68 6.95 -10.75
C ILE A 280 29.80 7.17 -9.73
N LYS A 281 29.78 6.41 -8.65
CA LYS A 281 30.84 6.34 -7.64
C LYS A 281 31.34 4.91 -7.55
N HIS A 282 32.60 4.70 -7.90
CA HIS A 282 33.20 3.37 -7.76
C HIS A 282 33.37 3.03 -6.28
N ARG A 283 32.95 1.82 -5.89
CA ARG A 283 33.20 1.21 -4.58
C ARG A 283 33.61 -0.25 -4.78
N GLU A 284 34.71 -0.65 -4.16
CA GLU A 284 35.28 -2.00 -4.33
C GLU A 284 34.45 -3.06 -3.61
N GLU A 285 34.15 -2.84 -2.33
CA GLU A 285 33.56 -3.85 -1.45
C GLU A 285 32.17 -3.46 -0.96
N PHE A 286 31.25 -4.42 -1.02
CA PHE A 286 29.88 -4.32 -0.51
C PHE A 286 29.65 -5.36 0.57
N ASP A 287 28.84 -5.01 1.57
CA ASP A 287 28.43 -5.95 2.62
C ASP A 287 27.40 -6.92 2.01
N GLU A 288 27.75 -8.19 1.81
CA GLU A 288 26.86 -9.17 1.15
C GLU A 288 25.53 -9.38 1.88
N GLU A 289 25.48 -9.13 3.20
CA GLU A 289 24.27 -9.30 4.00
C GLU A 289 23.36 -8.07 3.90
N LYS A 290 23.94 -6.86 3.91
CA LYS A 290 23.17 -5.61 3.87
C LYS A 290 22.91 -5.09 2.45
N GLU A 291 23.80 -5.41 1.53
CA GLU A 291 23.89 -4.84 0.18
C GLU A 291 24.03 -5.95 -0.87
N PRO A 292 23.13 -6.95 -0.90
CA PRO A 292 23.29 -8.16 -1.72
C PRO A 292 23.37 -7.90 -3.22
N ASP A 293 22.86 -6.74 -3.68
CA ASP A 293 22.89 -6.34 -5.08
C ASP A 293 24.21 -5.69 -5.52
N GLY A 294 25.09 -5.30 -4.59
CA GLY A 294 26.33 -4.58 -4.90
C GLY A 294 26.11 -3.18 -5.52
N MET A 295 24.91 -2.61 -5.39
CA MET A 295 24.52 -1.34 -6.00
C MET A 295 23.62 -0.50 -5.08
N LEU A 296 24.09 0.69 -4.71
CA LEU A 296 23.36 1.63 -3.86
C LEU A 296 23.01 2.92 -4.60
N LEU A 297 21.71 3.14 -4.79
CA LEU A 297 21.20 4.38 -5.35
C LEU A 297 20.80 5.34 -4.24
N SER A 298 21.41 6.52 -4.22
CA SER A 298 21.15 7.61 -3.28
C SER A 298 20.74 8.89 -4.00
N GLY A 299 20.10 9.82 -3.29
CA GLY A 299 19.37 10.96 -3.87
C GLY A 299 17.87 10.66 -4.08
N ARG A 300 17.42 9.46 -3.71
CA ARG A 300 16.02 9.13 -3.49
C ARG A 300 15.60 9.70 -2.14
N VAL A 301 14.44 10.35 -2.08
CA VAL A 301 13.74 10.55 -0.80
C VAL A 301 13.29 9.16 -0.37
N GLU A 302 13.97 8.56 0.60
CA GLU A 302 13.45 7.35 1.25
C GLU A 302 12.12 7.70 1.90
N ALA A 303 11.09 6.86 1.69
CA ALA A 303 9.89 6.93 2.49
C ALA A 303 10.29 6.76 3.96
N PRO A 304 9.66 7.46 4.92
CA PRO A 304 9.97 7.26 6.33
C PRO A 304 9.77 5.78 6.69
N VAL A 305 10.86 5.08 6.99
CA VAL A 305 10.81 3.76 7.59
C VAL A 305 10.57 3.98 9.08
N ASP A 306 9.42 3.56 9.59
CA ASP A 306 9.13 3.55 11.02
C ASP A 306 10.15 2.66 11.74
N LYS A 307 11.22 3.27 12.26
CA LYS A 307 12.26 2.59 13.07
C LYS A 307 11.76 2.34 14.50
N ASN A 308 10.64 1.62 14.64
CA ASN A 308 10.14 1.20 15.95
C ASN A 308 9.51 -0.20 15.99
N SER A 309 9.94 -1.11 15.12
CA SER A 309 9.60 -2.54 15.22
C SER A 309 10.60 -3.28 16.12
N ASN A 310 10.62 -2.96 17.41
CA ASN A 310 11.24 -3.80 18.44
C ASN A 310 10.55 -3.59 19.79
N LYS A 311 9.23 -3.83 19.82
CA LYS A 311 8.47 -4.18 21.03
C LYS A 311 7.39 -5.20 20.68
N PRO A 312 7.16 -6.23 21.51
CA PRO A 312 6.10 -7.20 21.29
C PRO A 312 4.75 -6.50 21.48
N ILE A 313 3.91 -6.51 20.45
CA ILE A 313 2.56 -5.94 20.49
C ILE A 313 1.65 -7.00 21.15
N GLY A 314 1.41 -6.83 22.45
CA GLY A 314 0.26 -7.43 23.11
C GLY A 314 -0.99 -6.60 22.80
N ASN A 315 -2.05 -7.26 22.33
CA ASN A 315 -3.35 -6.64 22.14
C ASN A 315 -3.94 -6.15 23.47
N GLY A 316 -4.26 -4.86 23.56
CA GLY A 316 -5.08 -4.30 24.62
C GLY A 316 -4.78 -2.83 24.91
N GLU A 317 -5.78 -1.99 24.68
CA GLU A 317 -5.95 -0.62 25.18
C GLU A 317 -5.13 0.53 24.56
N SER A 318 -5.90 1.43 23.96
CA SER A 318 -5.66 2.84 23.69
C SER A 318 -4.78 3.53 24.73
N THR A 319 -3.69 4.19 24.29
CA THR A 319 -3.32 5.50 24.80
C THR A 319 -2.55 6.30 23.75
N SER A 320 -3.09 7.48 23.46
CA SER A 320 -2.44 8.57 22.74
C SER A 320 -1.29 9.16 23.56
N SER A 321 -0.11 9.30 22.97
CA SER A 321 0.93 10.20 23.46
C SER A 321 1.45 11.08 22.34
N ALA A 322 1.34 12.38 22.61
CA ALA A 322 1.66 13.51 21.76
C ALA A 322 3.16 13.60 21.45
N LEU A 323 3.49 14.05 20.23
CA LEU A 323 4.82 14.60 19.94
C LEU A 323 4.99 15.95 20.66
N SER A 324 6.08 16.06 21.39
CA SER A 324 6.64 17.27 21.99
C SER A 324 7.25 18.16 20.93
N THR A 325 6.82 19.42 20.88
CA THR A 325 7.43 20.49 20.08
C THR A 325 8.66 21.01 20.81
N GLU A 326 9.83 20.98 20.16
CA GLU A 326 11.02 21.71 20.60
C GLU A 326 10.87 23.21 20.31
N GLU A 327 11.18 24.03 21.31
CA GLU A 327 11.14 25.49 21.31
C GLU A 327 12.33 26.05 20.51
N ILE A 328 12.05 26.91 19.53
CA ILE A 328 13.06 27.81 18.95
C ILE A 328 12.88 29.18 19.60
N GLN A 329 13.94 29.61 20.30
CA GLN A 329 14.09 30.94 20.89
C GLN A 329 14.17 32.01 19.79
N GLU A 330 13.26 32.99 19.82
CA GLU A 330 13.48 34.30 19.19
C GLU A 330 13.51 35.39 20.27
N GLY A 331 14.56 36.22 20.19
CA GLY A 331 14.94 37.21 21.19
C GLY A 331 14.07 38.47 21.19
N GLU A 332 14.06 39.08 22.38
CA GLU A 332 13.39 40.29 22.79
C GLU A 332 13.65 41.49 21.87
N ARG A 333 12.60 42.29 21.65
CA ARG A 333 12.70 43.76 21.57
C ARG A 333 11.43 44.38 22.16
N ASP A 334 11.59 44.95 23.35
CA ASP A 334 10.63 45.82 24.04
C ASP A 334 10.34 47.08 23.23
N VAL A 335 9.06 47.49 23.19
CA VAL A 335 8.66 48.91 23.24
C VAL A 335 7.32 49.01 23.98
N GLU A 336 7.36 49.65 25.16
CA GLU A 336 6.22 50.13 25.95
C GLU A 336 5.30 51.04 25.14
N ILE A 337 4.01 51.12 25.50
CA ILE A 337 3.28 52.38 25.72
C ILE A 337 2.03 52.11 26.57
N GLN A 338 1.92 52.89 27.64
CA GLN A 338 0.88 52.93 28.65
C GLN A 338 -0.37 53.71 28.20
N GLU A 339 -1.49 53.40 28.86
CA GLU A 339 -2.80 54.04 28.76
C GLU A 339 -2.80 55.58 28.88
N THR A 340 -3.80 56.23 28.28
CA THR A 340 -4.24 57.58 28.69
C THR A 340 -5.77 57.66 28.84
N SER A 341 -6.18 57.71 30.12
CA SER A 341 -7.11 58.63 30.78
C SER A 341 -8.42 59.11 30.11
N GLU A 342 -9.53 58.69 30.76
CA GLU A 342 -10.59 59.49 31.41
C GLU A 342 -11.68 60.29 30.65
N SER A 343 -12.87 60.21 31.29
CA SER A 343 -14.02 61.12 31.34
C SER A 343 -15.08 61.06 30.22
N ALA A 344 -16.39 61.20 30.44
CA ALA A 344 -17.28 61.08 31.59
C ALA A 344 -18.75 61.08 31.09
N GLU A 345 -19.67 60.67 31.96
CA GLU A 345 -21.12 61.00 32.03
C GLU A 345 -22.21 60.21 31.25
N ASN A 346 -22.97 59.44 32.05
CA ASN A 346 -24.43 59.39 32.24
C ASN A 346 -25.40 59.32 31.04
N VAL A 347 -26.30 58.30 31.05
CA VAL A 347 -27.77 58.43 31.31
C VAL A 347 -28.56 57.18 30.85
N THR A 348 -29.21 56.53 31.83
CA THR A 348 -30.49 55.76 31.85
C THR A 348 -30.78 54.57 30.90
N GLY A 349 -30.97 53.38 31.50
CA GLY A 349 -32.33 52.92 31.87
C GLY A 349 -32.99 51.73 31.12
N LYS A 350 -33.36 50.72 31.93
CA LYS A 350 -34.37 49.63 31.78
C LYS A 350 -33.91 48.31 31.12
N LYS A 351 -33.58 47.27 31.90
CA LYS A 351 -34.45 46.28 32.60
C LYS A 351 -35.29 45.40 31.64
N ARG A 352 -35.00 44.10 31.58
CA ARG A 352 -35.62 43.08 32.46
C ARG A 352 -34.98 41.69 32.28
N LYS A 353 -34.69 41.07 33.43
CA LYS A 353 -34.46 39.65 33.71
C LYS A 353 -35.52 39.26 34.76
N LEU A 354 -35.95 38.00 34.77
CA LEU A 354 -36.43 37.16 35.90
C LEU A 354 -37.36 36.09 35.30
N SER A 355 -37.49 34.85 35.79
CA SER A 355 -37.07 34.16 37.03
C SER A 355 -37.35 32.64 36.82
N GLU A 356 -36.47 31.70 37.18
CA GLU A 356 -36.28 31.06 38.50
C GLU A 356 -37.55 30.38 39.09
N VAL A 357 -37.57 29.02 39.23
CA VAL A 357 -37.28 28.18 40.44
C VAL A 357 -38.64 27.60 40.97
N SER A 358 -38.87 26.37 41.46
CA SER A 358 -38.11 25.30 42.13
C SER A 358 -38.94 24.00 42.26
N LYS A 359 -38.23 22.86 42.32
CA LYS A 359 -38.31 21.65 43.20
C LYS A 359 -39.67 21.00 43.60
N GLY A 360 -39.76 19.68 43.36
CA GLY A 360 -39.71 18.68 44.46
C GLY A 360 -40.79 17.59 44.57
N SER A 361 -40.32 16.33 44.60
CA SER A 361 -40.82 15.13 45.35
C SER A 361 -41.75 14.11 44.67
N ILE A 362 -41.35 12.82 44.74
CA ILE A 362 -42.09 11.57 44.47
C ILE A 362 -42.69 11.04 45.80
N PRO A 363 -43.77 10.23 45.83
CA PRO A 363 -43.63 8.76 45.98
C PRO A 363 -44.69 7.89 45.26
N ASP A 364 -44.43 6.58 45.29
CA ASP A 364 -44.99 5.43 44.56
C ASP A 364 -46.47 5.00 44.78
N HIS A 365 -46.90 4.15 43.83
CA HIS A 365 -47.69 2.89 43.93
C HIS A 365 -49.14 2.81 43.39
N SER A 366 -49.27 1.93 42.38
CA SER A 366 -50.31 0.90 42.16
C SER A 366 -51.67 1.26 41.54
N GLY A 367 -52.05 0.52 40.48
CA GLY A 367 -53.43 0.39 40.00
C GLY A 367 -53.59 0.14 38.48
N LEU A 368 -53.65 -1.13 38.07
CA LEU A 368 -54.41 -1.61 36.88
C LEU A 368 -55.91 -1.71 37.26
N PRO A 369 -56.91 -1.76 36.35
CA PRO A 369 -56.92 -2.52 35.08
C PRO A 369 -57.69 -1.93 33.86
N ASP A 370 -57.54 -2.67 32.74
CA ASP A 370 -58.41 -2.86 31.55
C ASP A 370 -59.00 -1.66 30.77
N GLU A 371 -58.64 -1.57 29.48
CA GLU A 371 -59.64 -1.76 28.41
C GLU A 371 -59.01 -2.02 27.03
N SER A 372 -59.70 -2.87 26.27
CA SER A 372 -59.41 -3.38 24.94
C SER A 372 -59.61 -2.38 23.80
N SER A 373 -58.76 -2.43 22.77
CA SER A 373 -59.24 -2.43 21.37
C SER A 373 -58.11 -2.73 20.36
N ARG A 374 -58.38 -3.71 19.49
CA ARG A 374 -57.66 -3.98 18.24
C ARG A 374 -58.02 -2.91 17.21
N ASN A 375 -57.08 -2.50 16.37
CA ASN A 375 -57.31 -2.42 14.93
C ASN A 375 -56.02 -2.35 14.10
N GLN A 376 -56.06 -3.06 12.98
CA GLN A 376 -55.08 -3.19 11.91
C GLN A 376 -54.85 -1.87 11.17
N ASN A 377 -53.68 -1.72 10.55
CA ASN A 377 -53.62 -1.25 9.16
C ASN A 377 -52.31 -1.68 8.47
N GLN A 378 -52.51 -2.19 7.25
CA GLN A 378 -51.53 -2.62 6.25
C GLN A 378 -50.72 -1.42 5.72
N LEU A 379 -49.50 -1.69 5.24
CA LEU A 379 -48.78 -0.79 4.33
C LEU A 379 -48.39 -1.58 3.07
N GLU A 380 -48.80 -1.05 1.92
CA GLU A 380 -48.65 -1.60 0.57
C GLU A 380 -47.21 -1.53 0.05
N LYS A 381 -46.88 -2.51 -0.81
CA LYS A 381 -45.77 -2.49 -1.75
C LYS A 381 -46.10 -1.57 -2.93
N LEU A 382 -45.11 -0.83 -3.42
CA LEU A 382 -45.10 -0.25 -4.76
C LEU A 382 -43.73 -0.54 -5.40
N ASP A 383 -43.75 -1.39 -6.42
CA ASP A 383 -42.72 -1.56 -7.44
C ASP A 383 -42.92 -0.48 -8.52
N VAL A 384 -41.83 0.17 -8.97
CA VAL A 384 -41.76 0.88 -10.26
C VAL A 384 -40.35 0.71 -10.82
N ASP A 385 -40.25 -0.04 -11.91
CA ASP A 385 -39.15 -0.02 -12.89
C ASP A 385 -39.26 1.27 -13.74
N ASP A 386 -38.13 1.83 -14.18
CA ASP A 386 -37.94 2.66 -15.40
C ASP A 386 -36.41 2.91 -15.53
N GLU A 387 -35.70 2.21 -16.41
CA GLU A 387 -35.40 2.51 -17.83
C GLU A 387 -34.15 3.39 -18.06
N ASP A 388 -33.47 3.03 -19.16
CA ASP A 388 -32.13 3.43 -19.59
C ASP A 388 -32.00 4.93 -19.93
N ASP A 389 -30.96 5.58 -19.41
CA ASP A 389 -30.49 6.87 -19.93
C ASP A 389 -29.08 6.72 -20.52
N GLU A 390 -29.06 6.60 -21.85
CA GLU A 390 -27.88 6.56 -22.71
C GLU A 390 -27.28 7.99 -22.84
N LEU A 391 -26.12 8.22 -22.21
CA LEU A 391 -25.39 9.49 -22.29
C LEU A 391 -24.64 9.62 -23.63
N ILE A 392 -25.23 10.33 -24.59
CA ILE A 392 -24.56 10.77 -25.82
C ILE A 392 -23.68 11.99 -25.51
N ILE A 393 -22.36 11.81 -25.55
CA ILE A 393 -21.37 12.91 -25.51
C ILE A 393 -21.12 13.38 -26.94
N SER A 394 -21.57 14.60 -27.28
CA SER A 394 -21.26 15.22 -28.57
C SER A 394 -19.84 15.79 -28.57
N ASN A 395 -19.03 15.39 -29.55
CA ASN A 395 -17.72 15.96 -29.85
C ASN A 395 -17.86 17.38 -30.43
N ASP A 396 -17.62 18.41 -29.63
CA ASP A 396 -17.40 19.78 -30.12
C ASP A 396 -16.40 20.52 -29.21
N TRP A 397 -15.15 20.04 -29.20
CA TRP A 397 -14.04 20.62 -28.43
C TRP A 397 -13.19 21.63 -29.24
N GLU A 398 -13.37 21.73 -30.56
CA GLU A 398 -12.48 22.53 -31.43
C GLU A 398 -12.85 24.02 -31.57
N SER A 399 -13.94 24.51 -30.97
CA SER A 399 -14.38 25.90 -31.17
C SER A 399 -13.89 26.91 -30.11
N LEU A 400 -13.22 26.48 -29.04
CA LEU A 400 -12.93 27.32 -27.87
C LEU A 400 -11.49 27.86 -27.73
N THR A 401 -10.56 27.54 -28.64
CA THR A 401 -9.14 27.92 -28.49
C THR A 401 -8.64 29.09 -29.35
N LYS A 402 -9.52 29.87 -30.00
CA LYS A 402 -9.11 31.09 -30.73
C LYS A 402 -9.63 32.38 -30.09
N LYS A 403 -8.88 32.91 -29.11
CA LYS A 403 -8.77 34.33 -28.64
C LYS A 403 -8.10 34.29 -27.26
N LYS A 404 -7.01 35.00 -26.91
CA LYS A 404 -6.27 36.14 -27.43
C LYS A 404 -4.82 35.98 -26.94
N ARG A 405 -3.84 36.16 -27.83
CA ARG A 405 -2.51 36.69 -27.49
C ARG A 405 -2.66 38.19 -27.29
N LEU A 406 -2.12 38.71 -26.18
CA LEU A 406 -1.56 40.05 -26.03
C LEU A 406 -0.62 40.02 -24.83
#